data_AF-A0A966FSX7-F1
#
_entry.id   AF-A0A966FSX7-F1
#
_cell.length_a   1.000
_cell.length_b   1.000
_cell.length_c   1.000
_cell.angle_alpha   90.00
_cell.angle_beta   90.00
_cell.angle_gamma   90.00
#
_symmetry.space_group_name_H-M   'P 1'
#
loop_
_entity.id
_entity.type
_entity.pdbx_description
1 polymer ?
#
loop_
_entity_poly.entity_id
_entity_poly.type
_entity_poly.pdbx_seq_one_letter_code
_entity_poly.pdbx_strand_id
1 'polypeptide(L)'
;MKKIIAAATATVFALSLAACDGTNEEAGEQADDMTEAQGEVLDAQSGVTEAKADMAEEMGNEDQAEALEEKADDQEDAADEM
;
A
#
# COMPACT_ATOMS: atom_id res chain seq x y z
N MET A 1 -52.00 -8.64 -8.95
CA MET A 1 -51.36 -7.69 -8.02
C MET A 1 -50.42 -8.32 -6.98
N LYS A 2 -50.57 -9.60 -6.57
CA LYS A 2 -49.59 -10.28 -5.69
C LYS A 2 -48.31 -10.80 -6.39
N LYS A 3 -48.34 -10.93 -7.72
CA LYS A 3 -47.21 -11.44 -8.53
C LYS A 3 -46.16 -10.37 -8.89
N ILE A 4 -46.50 -9.08 -8.76
CA ILE A 4 -45.61 -7.97 -9.14
C ILE A 4 -44.66 -7.61 -7.97
N ILE A 5 -45.12 -7.78 -6.73
CA ILE A 5 -44.32 -7.47 -5.53
C ILE A 5 -43.15 -8.46 -5.38
N ALA A 6 -43.34 -9.74 -5.71
CA ALA A 6 -42.30 -10.76 -5.60
C ALA A 6 -41.14 -10.60 -6.60
N ALA A 7 -41.41 -10.03 -7.79
CA ALA A 7 -40.40 -9.81 -8.81
C ALA A 7 -39.48 -8.62 -8.47
N ALA A 8 -40.04 -7.55 -7.92
CA ALA A 8 -39.29 -6.36 -7.53
C ALA A 8 -38.31 -6.62 -6.37
N THR A 9 -38.69 -7.47 -5.41
CA THR A 9 -37.81 -7.87 -4.31
C THR A 9 -36.63 -8.73 -4.78
N ALA A 10 -36.84 -9.61 -5.77
CA ALA A 10 -35.76 -10.44 -6.30
C ALA A 10 -34.72 -9.64 -7.09
N THR A 11 -35.17 -8.63 -7.85
CA THR A 11 -34.25 -7.75 -8.59
C THR A 11 -33.48 -6.80 -7.69
N VAL A 12 -34.12 -6.26 -6.63
CA VAL A 12 -33.42 -5.42 -5.66
C VAL A 12 -32.38 -6.23 -4.88
N PHE A 13 -32.71 -7.46 -4.49
CA PHE A 13 -31.78 -8.34 -3.78
C PHE A 13 -30.60 -8.78 -4.68
N ALA A 14 -30.85 -9.08 -5.95
CA ALA A 14 -29.79 -9.41 -6.90
C ALA A 14 -28.87 -8.21 -7.23
N LEU A 15 -29.43 -7.00 -7.35
CA LEU A 15 -28.66 -5.76 -7.53
C LEU A 15 -27.83 -5.39 -6.29
N SER A 16 -28.32 -5.70 -5.08
CA SER A 16 -27.56 -5.46 -3.85
C SER A 16 -26.38 -6.42 -3.66
N LEU A 17 -26.44 -7.64 -4.21
CA LEU A 17 -25.30 -8.56 -4.20
C LEU A 17 -24.23 -8.17 -5.24
N ALA A 18 -24.62 -7.75 -6.44
CA ALA A 18 -23.67 -7.29 -7.46
C ALA A 18 -23.01 -5.93 -7.13
N ALA A 19 -23.56 -5.17 -6.18
CA ALA A 19 -22.99 -3.93 -5.68
C ALA A 19 -21.97 -4.13 -4.54
N CYS A 20 -21.84 -5.36 -4.04
CA CYS A 20 -20.96 -5.74 -2.93
C CYS A 20 -19.82 -6.67 -3.38
N ASP A 21 -19.64 -6.80 -4.70
CA ASP A 21 -18.62 -7.60 -5.39
C ASP A 21 -18.48 -6.98 -6.81
N GLY A 22 -18.35 -5.66 -6.83
CA GLY A 22 -18.47 -4.83 -8.03
C GLY A 22 -17.13 -4.26 -8.46
N THR A 23 -17.00 -3.82 -9.72
CA THR A 23 -15.75 -3.24 -10.28
C THR A 23 -15.11 -2.12 -9.46
N ASN A 24 -15.88 -1.45 -8.57
CA ASN A 24 -15.35 -0.43 -7.68
C ASN A 24 -14.62 -1.02 -6.46
N GLU A 25 -15.04 -2.19 -5.97
CA GLU A 25 -14.38 -2.91 -4.88
C GLU A 25 -13.07 -3.50 -5.35
N GLU A 26 -13.07 -4.21 -6.49
CA GLU A 26 -11.84 -4.77 -7.07
C GLU A 26 -10.84 -3.68 -7.49
N ALA A 27 -11.31 -2.49 -7.89
CA ALA A 27 -10.43 -1.33 -8.13
C ALA A 27 -9.86 -0.71 -6.84
N GLY A 28 -10.60 -0.81 -5.73
CA GLY A 28 -10.13 -0.42 -4.40
C GLY A 28 -9.06 -1.40 -3.88
N GLU A 29 -9.34 -2.70 -3.96
CA GLU A 29 -8.40 -3.76 -3.60
C GLU A 29 -7.10 -3.65 -4.40
N GLN A 30 -7.17 -3.40 -5.72
CA GLN A 30 -5.97 -3.17 -6.53
C GLN A 30 -5.19 -1.91 -6.11
N ALA A 31 -5.88 -0.87 -5.64
CA ALA A 31 -5.22 0.35 -5.18
C ALA A 31 -4.53 0.12 -3.82
N ASP A 32 -5.14 -0.66 -2.94
CA ASP A 32 -4.57 -1.06 -1.66
C ASP A 32 -3.34 -1.97 -1.89
N ASP A 33 -3.45 -3.00 -2.74
CA ASP A 33 -2.34 -3.89 -3.12
C ASP A 33 -1.15 -3.10 -3.70
N MET A 34 -1.41 -2.11 -4.55
CA MET A 34 -0.37 -1.25 -5.12
C MET A 34 0.26 -0.32 -4.08
N THR A 35 -0.48 0.07 -3.04
CA THR A 35 0.03 0.90 -1.95
C THR A 35 0.92 0.07 -1.04
N GLU A 36 0.49 -1.13 -0.65
CA GLU A 36 1.30 -2.10 0.08
C GLU A 36 2.59 -2.44 -0.67
N ALA A 37 2.49 -2.75 -1.97
CA ALA A 37 3.68 -3.03 -2.79
C ALA A 37 4.63 -1.84 -2.91
N GLN A 38 4.13 -0.59 -2.87
CA GLN A 38 4.98 0.60 -2.86
C GLN A 38 5.67 0.78 -1.51
N GLY A 39 4.99 0.49 -0.40
CA GLY A 39 5.57 0.45 0.95
C GLY A 39 6.72 -0.55 1.03
N GLU A 40 6.51 -1.80 0.59
CA GLU A 40 7.56 -2.83 0.57
C GLU A 40 8.78 -2.44 -0.27
N VAL A 41 8.57 -1.76 -1.41
CA VAL A 41 9.67 -1.27 -2.25
C VAL A 41 10.42 -0.13 -1.58
N LEU A 42 9.74 0.71 -0.80
CA LEU A 42 10.38 1.79 -0.07
C LEU A 42 11.19 1.27 1.12
N ASP A 43 10.65 0.31 1.87
CA ASP A 43 11.35 -0.43 2.93
C ASP A 43 12.61 -1.13 2.38
N ALA A 44 12.50 -1.85 1.26
CA ALA A 44 13.67 -2.45 0.63
C ALA A 44 14.73 -1.40 0.21
N GLN A 45 14.30 -0.17 -0.13
CA GLN A 45 15.22 0.92 -0.43
C GLN A 45 15.86 1.51 0.82
N SER A 46 15.16 1.57 1.97
CA SER A 46 15.74 2.02 3.25
C SER A 46 16.91 1.11 3.63
N GLY A 47 16.74 -0.21 3.59
CA GLY A 47 17.82 -1.17 3.89
C GLY A 47 19.01 -1.07 2.93
N VAL A 48 18.79 -0.69 1.67
CA VAL A 48 19.89 -0.39 0.72
C VAL A 48 20.60 0.93 1.07
N THR A 49 19.87 1.92 1.58
CA THR A 49 20.44 3.19 2.04
C THR A 49 21.25 2.99 3.32
N GLU A 50 20.75 2.22 4.27
CA GLU A 50 21.45 1.84 5.51
C GLU A 50 22.77 1.11 5.18
N ALA A 51 22.73 0.13 4.28
CA ALA A 51 23.96 -0.54 3.82
C ALA A 51 24.97 0.40 3.14
N LYS A 52 24.53 1.52 2.56
CA LYS A 52 25.44 2.56 2.04
C LYS A 52 25.99 3.44 3.16
N ALA A 53 25.22 3.67 4.22
CA ALA A 53 25.70 4.37 5.41
C ALA A 53 26.83 3.58 6.07
N ASP A 54 26.63 2.28 6.28
CA ASP A 54 27.66 1.35 6.78
C ASP A 54 28.94 1.44 5.93
N MET A 55 28.79 1.44 4.60
CA MET A 55 29.92 1.55 3.69
C MET A 55 30.63 2.91 3.81
N ALA A 56 29.89 4.00 4.00
CA ALA A 56 30.46 5.33 4.18
C ALA A 56 31.21 5.43 5.52
N GLU A 57 30.67 4.84 6.59
CA GLU A 57 31.33 4.75 7.90
C GLU A 57 32.64 3.96 7.80
N GLU A 58 32.64 2.81 7.11
CA GLU A 58 33.85 1.99 6.92
C GLU A 58 34.91 2.71 6.06
N MET A 59 34.50 3.62 5.17
CA MET A 59 35.40 4.51 4.43
C MET A 59 35.88 5.72 5.24
N GLY A 60 35.41 5.90 6.48
CA GLY A 60 35.75 7.01 7.37
C GLY A 60 35.04 8.32 7.00
N ASN A 61 33.89 8.26 6.33
CA ASN A 61 33.09 9.42 5.95
C ASN A 61 31.84 9.54 6.83
N GLU A 62 32.05 9.93 8.09
CA GLU A 62 31.03 10.00 9.15
C GLU A 62 29.86 10.93 8.77
N ASP A 63 30.14 12.13 8.24
CA ASP A 63 29.10 13.09 7.81
C ASP A 63 28.17 12.50 6.73
N GLN A 64 28.71 11.67 5.84
CA GLN A 64 27.92 11.00 4.80
C GLN A 64 27.14 9.82 5.35
N ALA A 65 27.69 9.08 6.31
CA ALA A 65 27.00 7.98 6.96
C ALA A 65 25.77 8.49 7.71
N GLU A 66 25.91 9.52 8.54
CA GLU A 66 24.80 10.12 9.31
C GLU A 66 23.68 10.64 8.39
N ALA A 67 24.03 11.29 7.28
CA ALA A 67 23.05 11.75 6.29
C ALA A 67 22.35 10.62 5.53
N LEU A 68 22.98 9.45 5.42
CA LEU A 68 22.37 8.26 4.81
C LEU A 68 21.50 7.51 5.81
N GLU A 69 21.88 7.44 7.08
CA GLU A 69 21.06 6.91 8.17
C GLU A 69 19.77 7.72 8.33
N GLU A 70 19.85 9.04 8.47
CA GLU A 70 18.66 9.91 8.57
C GLU A 70 17.72 9.71 7.38
N LYS A 71 18.29 9.53 6.18
CA LYS A 71 17.49 9.23 4.98
C LYS A 71 16.86 7.84 5.02
N ALA A 72 17.54 6.84 5.56
CA ALA A 72 16.98 5.49 5.69
C ALA A 72 15.81 5.50 6.67
N ASP A 73 15.94 6.20 7.80
CA ASP A 73 14.87 6.41 8.77
C ASP A 73 13.65 7.09 8.13
N ASP A 74 13.85 8.19 7.38
CA ASP A 74 12.78 8.87 6.64
C ASP A 74 12.07 7.94 5.63
N GLN A 75 12.79 6.97 5.05
CA GLN A 75 12.22 6.00 4.11
C GLN A 75 11.41 4.92 4.82
N GLU A 76 11.86 4.47 5.99
CA GLU A 76 11.16 3.48 6.82
C GLU A 76 9.85 4.08 7.38
N ASP A 77 9.92 5.30 7.94
CA ASP A 77 8.73 6.02 8.42
C ASP A 77 7.69 6.22 7.30
N ALA A 78 8.14 6.58 6.10
CA ALA A 78 7.26 6.74 4.95
C ALA A 78 6.68 5.40 4.43
N ALA A 79 7.39 4.28 4.62
CA ALA A 79 6.88 2.96 4.27
C ALA A 79 5.81 2.50 5.27
N ASP A 80 5.99 2.78 6.57
CA ASP A 80 5.04 2.47 7.64
C ASP A 80 3.73 3.29 7.56
N GLU A 81 3.80 4.49 6.98
CA GLU A 81 2.62 5.36 6.79
C GLU A 81 1.77 5.01 5.53
N MET A 82 2.24 4.11 4.66
CA MET A 82 1.53 3.67 3.44
C MET A 82 0.61 2.47 3.70
#